data_AF-A0A927RV41-F1
#
_entry.id   AF-A0A927RV41-F1
#
_cell.length_a   1.000
_cell.length_b   1.000
_cell.length_c   1.000
_cell.angle_alpha   90.00
_cell.angle_beta   90.00
_cell.angle_gamma   90.00
#
_symmetry.space_group_name_H-M   'P 1'
#
loop_
_entity.id
_entity.type
_entity.pdbx_description
1 polymer ?
#
loop_
_entity_poly.entity_id
_entity_poly.type
_entity_poly.pdbx_seq_one_letter_code
_entity_poly.pdbx_strand_id
1 'polypeptide(L)'
;MTIIRGATTVAQDNKEEISFAVKELLDEVFALNDLQKDEVKGFVFSLTTDIHSYHPAKAARECGYDFAPLFAAIEPEINGGLKLCIRLMLLTELSDDRKAKHVYQKGAKNLRKDISEILNIALDGPAGSGKSTVAKILAKDYNILYLDTGAMYRACGLKALRLGIDTKDCEKVTEMLPLLDVKVEYKDGKQHTILDGEDVSLAIRENAVSMAASNVSAHPAVRIKMVEMQREIAGNMSCVLDGRDIGSTVLPNAKYKFFITADSKVRAMRRFKELQARGETVDFDKLHEEIKARDKQDSEREFSPLKCADDAVVVDTSTMDIDEVISTIKKHIQSKI
;
A
#
# COMPACT_ATOMS: atom_id res chain seq x y z
N MET A 1 -6.38 26.07 10.45
CA MET A 1 -6.57 25.24 11.66
C MET A 1 -6.83 23.81 11.24
N THR A 2 -5.92 22.90 11.60
CA THR A 2 -5.94 21.48 11.27
C THR A 2 -6.27 20.67 12.52
N ILE A 3 -7.07 19.62 12.36
CA ILE A 3 -7.47 18.75 13.47
C ILE A 3 -6.73 17.42 13.36
N ILE A 4 -6.05 17.01 14.42
CA ILE A 4 -5.51 15.66 14.57
C ILE A 4 -6.37 14.90 15.57
N ARG A 5 -6.84 13.71 15.18
CA ARG A 5 -7.64 12.82 16.02
C ARG A 5 -6.74 11.75 16.64
N GLY A 6 -6.98 11.46 17.91
CA GLY A 6 -6.31 10.41 18.67
C GLY A 6 -7.36 9.56 19.41
N ALA A 7 -7.10 8.27 19.63
CA ALA A 7 -7.86 7.47 20.57
C ALA A 7 -7.05 6.27 21.09
N THR A 8 -7.32 5.87 22.33
CA THR A 8 -6.71 4.71 22.99
C THR A 8 -7.70 4.07 23.95
N THR A 9 -7.41 2.87 24.41
CA THR A 9 -8.15 2.20 25.50
C THR A 9 -7.23 1.90 26.66
N VAL A 10 -7.73 1.95 27.88
CA VAL A 10 -7.00 1.49 29.08
C VAL A 10 -7.41 0.07 29.45
N ALA A 11 -6.49 -0.70 30.02
CA ALA A 11 -6.79 -2.07 30.45
C ALA A 11 -7.64 -2.09 31.73
N GLN A 12 -7.46 -1.10 32.59
CA GLN A 12 -8.13 -0.96 33.88
C GLN A 12 -8.34 0.53 34.21
N ASP A 13 -9.41 0.85 34.95
CA ASP A 13 -9.67 2.19 35.45
C ASP A 13 -8.81 2.47 36.72
N ASN A 14 -7.54 2.80 36.51
CA ASN A 14 -6.65 3.31 37.55
C ASN A 14 -5.75 4.45 37.04
N LYS A 15 -5.18 5.22 37.97
CA LYS A 15 -4.37 6.41 37.64
C LYS A 15 -3.17 6.06 36.76
N GLU A 16 -2.47 4.99 37.08
CA GLU A 16 -1.23 4.57 36.42
C GLU A 16 -1.48 4.23 34.94
N GLU A 17 -2.49 3.39 34.68
CA GLU A 17 -2.89 2.97 33.33
C GLU A 17 -3.40 4.15 32.49
N ILE A 18 -4.22 5.02 33.07
CA ILE A 18 -4.73 6.21 32.38
C ILE A 18 -3.59 7.16 32.05
N SER A 19 -2.68 7.40 32.99
CA SER A 19 -1.54 8.30 32.79
C SER A 19 -0.60 7.76 31.71
N PHE A 20 -0.30 6.46 31.75
CA PHE A 20 0.50 5.79 30.74
C PHE A 20 -0.14 5.88 29.35
N ALA A 21 -1.42 5.53 29.22
CA ALA A 21 -2.11 5.54 27.94
C ALA A 21 -2.25 6.95 27.34
N VAL A 22 -2.50 7.97 28.16
CA VAL A 22 -2.55 9.37 27.70
C VAL A 22 -1.17 9.83 27.22
N LYS A 23 -0.10 9.52 27.96
CA LYS A 23 1.26 9.85 27.55
C LYS A 23 1.64 9.16 26.23
N GLU A 24 1.41 7.86 26.15
CA GLU A 24 1.68 7.05 24.96
C GLU A 24 0.93 7.59 23.73
N LEU A 25 -0.35 7.95 23.89
CA LEU A 25 -1.14 8.54 22.81
C LEU A 25 -0.58 9.89 22.34
N LEU A 26 -0.21 10.77 23.27
CA LEU A 26 0.31 12.09 22.94
C LEU A 26 1.71 12.03 22.33
N ASP A 27 2.60 11.19 22.88
CA ASP A 27 3.95 10.98 22.33
C ASP A 27 3.88 10.52 20.87
N GLU A 28 3.03 9.54 20.56
CA GLU A 28 2.85 9.04 19.19
C GLU A 28 2.23 10.09 18.26
N VAL A 29 1.21 10.82 18.72
CA VAL A 29 0.60 11.92 17.94
C VAL A 29 1.63 12.98 17.58
N PHE A 30 2.49 13.39 18.53
CA PHE A 30 3.53 14.38 18.30
C PHE A 30 4.60 13.86 17.34
N ALA A 31 5.08 12.64 17.56
CA ALA A 31 6.11 12.03 16.72
C ALA A 31 5.66 11.84 15.27
N LEU A 32 4.44 11.31 15.05
CA LEU A 32 3.95 11.04 13.70
C LEU A 32 3.68 12.29 12.87
N ASN A 33 3.30 13.39 13.53
CA ASN A 33 2.97 14.66 12.89
C ASN A 33 4.13 15.67 12.90
N ASP A 34 5.28 15.32 13.49
CA ASP A 34 6.42 16.22 13.69
C ASP A 34 5.99 17.57 14.30
N LEU A 35 5.18 17.49 15.37
CA LEU A 35 4.53 18.65 15.97
C LEU A 35 5.47 19.43 16.90
N GLN A 36 5.50 20.74 16.73
CA GLN A 36 6.10 21.68 17.67
C GLN A 36 5.03 22.22 18.64
N LYS A 37 5.46 22.59 19.85
CA LYS A 37 4.53 22.99 20.94
C LYS A 37 3.70 24.22 20.59
N ASP A 38 4.26 25.18 19.85
CA ASP A 38 3.64 26.43 19.42
C ASP A 38 2.57 26.26 18.34
N GLU A 39 2.58 25.12 17.65
CA GLU A 39 1.58 24.75 16.64
C GLU A 39 0.26 24.30 17.29
N VAL A 40 0.28 23.92 18.57
CA VAL A 40 -0.89 23.38 19.27
C VAL A 40 -1.70 24.50 19.92
N LYS A 41 -2.98 24.57 19.57
CA LYS A 41 -3.93 25.57 20.09
C LYS A 41 -4.81 25.03 21.22
N GLY A 42 -4.90 23.71 21.36
CA GLY A 42 -5.59 23.09 22.48
C GLY A 42 -5.79 21.59 22.34
N PHE A 43 -6.06 20.96 23.47
CA PHE A 43 -6.36 19.54 23.61
C PHE A 43 -7.80 19.38 24.07
N VAL A 44 -8.58 18.59 23.33
CA VAL A 44 -9.94 18.23 23.72
C VAL A 44 -9.99 16.72 23.89
N PHE A 45 -10.13 16.26 25.12
CA PHE A 45 -10.31 14.85 25.43
C PHE A 45 -11.79 14.52 25.57
N SER A 46 -12.14 13.28 25.23
CA SER A 46 -13.38 12.68 25.69
C SER A 46 -13.11 11.29 26.26
N LEU A 47 -13.92 10.86 27.21
CA LEU A 47 -13.76 9.58 27.89
C LEU A 47 -15.11 8.91 28.10
N THR A 48 -15.13 7.59 28.05
CA THR A 48 -16.35 6.81 28.28
C THR A 48 -16.74 6.83 29.75
N THR A 49 -18.02 6.57 30.03
CA THR A 49 -18.60 6.67 31.38
C THR A 49 -18.03 5.68 32.38
N ASP A 50 -17.26 4.68 31.94
CA ASP A 50 -16.62 3.65 32.76
C ASP A 50 -15.18 4.00 33.18
N ILE A 51 -14.74 5.23 32.96
CA ILE A 51 -13.48 5.78 33.49
C ILE A 51 -13.80 6.82 34.57
N HIS A 52 -13.38 6.55 35.82
CA HIS A 52 -13.65 7.40 36.98
C HIS A 52 -12.40 7.74 37.79
N SER A 53 -11.40 6.87 37.75
CA SER A 53 -10.25 6.94 38.64
C SER A 53 -9.33 8.13 38.36
N TYR A 54 -9.27 8.62 37.12
CA TYR A 54 -8.36 9.69 36.74
C TYR A 54 -8.75 10.45 35.47
N HIS A 55 -8.43 11.74 35.43
CA HIS A 55 -8.87 12.66 34.38
C HIS A 55 -7.80 12.79 33.27
N PRO A 56 -8.10 12.50 31.98
CA PRO A 56 -7.11 12.55 30.90
C PRO A 56 -6.42 13.90 30.73
N ALA A 57 -7.13 15.02 30.88
CA ALA A 57 -6.51 16.35 30.83
C ALA A 57 -5.50 16.59 31.97
N LYS A 58 -5.70 15.93 33.13
CA LYS A 58 -4.76 16.01 34.26
C LYS A 58 -3.54 15.13 33.99
N ALA A 59 -3.74 13.92 33.47
CA ALA A 59 -2.67 13.05 33.00
C ALA A 59 -1.76 13.75 31.99
N ALA A 60 -2.36 14.37 30.96
CA ALA A 60 -1.61 15.11 29.94
C ALA A 60 -0.78 16.25 30.53
N ARG A 61 -1.35 17.02 31.47
CA ARG A 61 -0.63 18.08 32.20
C ARG A 61 0.55 17.53 33.00
N GLU A 62 0.35 16.45 33.76
CA GLU A 62 1.41 15.80 34.56
C GLU A 62 2.52 15.20 33.67
N CYS A 63 2.22 14.91 32.39
CA CYS A 63 3.17 14.38 31.41
C CYS A 63 3.89 15.46 30.57
N GLY A 64 3.73 16.76 30.88
CA GLY A 64 4.44 17.86 30.21
C GLY A 64 3.72 18.46 28.98
N TYR A 65 2.43 18.18 28.83
CA TYR A 65 1.56 18.78 27.81
C TYR A 65 0.72 19.94 28.35
N ASP A 66 1.28 20.73 29.26
CA ASP A 66 0.62 21.82 29.98
C ASP A 66 0.69 23.18 29.28
N PHE A 67 1.33 23.24 28.10
CA PHE A 67 1.62 24.45 27.34
C PHE A 67 0.45 24.99 26.50
N ALA A 68 -0.67 24.27 26.40
CA ALA A 68 -1.89 24.73 25.74
C ALA A 68 -3.13 24.37 26.57
N PRO A 69 -4.30 25.00 26.32
CA PRO A 69 -5.53 24.67 27.02
C PRO A 69 -5.89 23.18 26.88
N LEU A 70 -6.22 22.54 28.00
CA LEU A 70 -6.68 21.15 28.03
C LEU A 70 -8.12 21.09 28.56
N PHE A 71 -9.00 20.51 27.77
CA PHE A 71 -10.39 20.26 28.10
C PHE A 71 -10.65 18.76 28.09
N ALA A 72 -11.54 18.26 28.96
CA ALA A 72 -12.11 16.93 28.78
C ALA A 72 -13.60 16.91 29.09
N ALA A 73 -14.31 16.01 28.44
CA ALA A 73 -15.72 15.74 28.68
C ALA A 73 -16.01 14.24 28.77
N ILE A 74 -16.99 13.87 29.58
CA ILE A 74 -17.49 12.51 29.64
C ILE A 74 -18.50 12.32 28.51
N GLU A 75 -18.39 11.21 27.79
CA GLU A 75 -19.31 10.81 26.73
C GLU A 75 -20.58 10.20 27.31
N PRO A 76 -21.73 10.29 26.62
CA PRO A 76 -22.90 9.53 27.00
C PRO A 76 -22.62 8.02 26.92
N GLU A 77 -23.24 7.24 27.81
CA GLU A 77 -23.15 5.79 27.72
C GLU A 77 -23.94 5.27 26.50
N ILE A 78 -23.27 4.49 25.65
CA ILE A 78 -23.86 3.89 24.44
C ILE A 78 -23.74 2.38 24.55
N ASN A 79 -24.86 1.67 24.36
CA ASN A 79 -24.87 0.21 24.33
C ASN A 79 -24.03 -0.32 23.15
N GLY A 80 -23.14 -1.28 23.40
CA GLY A 80 -22.17 -1.78 22.43
C GLY A 80 -21.00 -0.82 22.15
N GLY A 81 -20.92 0.31 22.86
CA GLY A 81 -19.80 1.24 22.77
C GLY A 81 -18.51 0.63 23.29
N LEU A 82 -17.39 1.06 22.70
CA LEU A 82 -16.05 0.66 23.14
C LEU A 82 -15.81 1.11 24.59
N LYS A 83 -15.54 0.16 25.48
CA LYS A 83 -15.31 0.39 26.91
C LYS A 83 -13.91 0.95 27.19
N LEU A 84 -13.77 1.64 28.32
CA LEU A 84 -12.50 2.19 28.82
C LEU A 84 -11.72 3.00 27.76
N CYS A 85 -12.42 3.81 26.98
CA CYS A 85 -11.87 4.52 25.84
C CYS A 85 -11.60 5.99 26.16
N ILE A 86 -10.43 6.48 25.78
CA ILE A 86 -10.05 7.89 25.82
C ILE A 86 -9.83 8.35 24.37
N ARG A 87 -10.46 9.46 23.99
CA ARG A 87 -10.30 10.09 22.67
C ARG A 87 -9.68 11.47 22.83
N LEU A 88 -8.98 11.88 21.80
CA LEU A 88 -8.29 13.16 21.68
C LEU A 88 -8.70 13.82 20.36
N MET A 89 -9.03 15.10 20.45
CA MET A 89 -9.03 16.03 19.33
C MET A 89 -8.00 17.11 19.64
N LEU A 90 -6.92 17.11 18.87
CA LEU A 90 -5.84 18.08 18.96
C LEU A 90 -6.08 19.19 17.92
N LEU A 91 -6.18 20.43 18.40
CA LEU A 91 -6.35 21.61 17.55
C LEU A 91 -4.98 22.18 17.23
N THR A 92 -4.63 22.27 15.94
CA THR A 92 -3.28 22.64 15.49
C THR A 92 -3.29 23.64 14.34
N GLU A 93 -2.16 24.30 14.12
CA GLU A 93 -1.84 25.05 12.90
C GLU A 93 -0.65 24.38 12.22
N LEU A 94 -0.95 23.48 11.27
CA LEU A 94 0.06 22.89 10.40
C LEU A 94 0.27 23.77 9.16
N SER A 95 1.48 23.71 8.60
CA SER A 95 1.79 24.28 7.28
C SER A 95 1.00 23.56 6.17
N ASP A 96 0.72 24.26 5.07
CA ASP A 96 -0.18 23.79 3.99
C ASP A 96 0.24 22.46 3.34
N ASP A 97 1.51 22.08 3.46
CA ASP A 97 2.10 20.86 2.91
C ASP A 97 1.98 19.64 3.85
N ARG A 98 1.76 19.85 5.15
CA ARG A 98 1.66 18.76 6.14
C ARG A 98 0.24 18.24 6.29
N LYS A 99 0.01 16.99 5.89
CA LYS A 99 -1.25 16.27 6.15
C LYS A 99 -1.28 15.72 7.58
N ALA A 100 -2.40 15.94 8.26
CA ALA A 100 -2.65 15.38 9.59
C ALA A 100 -2.65 13.85 9.57
N LYS A 101 -1.88 13.25 10.48
CA LYS A 101 -1.86 11.82 10.74
C LYS A 101 -2.57 11.54 12.06
N HIS A 102 -3.61 10.72 12.00
CA HIS A 102 -4.43 10.36 13.16
C HIS A 102 -3.90 9.10 13.84
N VAL A 103 -4.11 8.98 15.16
CA VAL A 103 -3.57 7.89 15.97
C VAL A 103 -4.69 7.11 16.63
N TYR A 104 -4.75 5.80 16.41
CA TYR A 104 -5.72 4.91 17.06
C TYR A 104 -4.96 3.70 17.61
N GLN A 105 -4.91 3.60 18.93
CA GLN A 105 -4.13 2.57 19.65
C GLN A 105 -5.05 1.53 20.30
N LYS A 106 -4.48 0.37 20.64
CA LYS A 106 -5.13 -0.67 21.45
C LYS A 106 -6.54 -1.01 20.92
N GLY A 107 -7.56 -1.08 21.79
CA GLY A 107 -8.94 -1.36 21.39
C GLY A 107 -9.57 -0.28 20.52
N ALA A 108 -9.03 0.96 20.55
CA ALA A 108 -9.54 2.09 19.77
C ALA A 108 -9.21 1.98 18.27
N LYS A 109 -8.32 1.07 17.87
CA LYS A 109 -8.13 0.70 16.45
C LYS A 109 -9.46 0.36 15.78
N ASN A 110 -10.34 -0.35 16.49
CA ASN A 110 -11.65 -0.74 15.97
C ASN A 110 -12.58 0.44 15.64
N LEU A 111 -12.35 1.64 16.20
CA LEU A 111 -13.14 2.83 15.90
C LEU A 111 -12.89 3.37 14.48
N ARG A 112 -11.71 3.09 13.92
CA ARG A 112 -11.28 3.52 12.58
C ARG A 112 -10.44 2.44 11.92
N LYS A 113 -11.05 1.29 11.63
CA LYS A 113 -10.40 0.20 10.88
C LYS A 113 -9.79 0.68 9.56
N ASP A 114 -10.42 1.67 8.93
CA ASP A 114 -9.97 2.35 7.71
C ASP A 114 -8.64 3.11 7.87
N ILE A 115 -8.25 3.45 9.10
CA ILE A 115 -6.96 4.07 9.45
C ILE A 115 -6.03 3.07 10.12
N SER A 116 -6.55 2.16 10.95
CA SER A 116 -5.74 1.36 11.87
C SER A 116 -5.30 0.00 11.34
N GLU A 117 -5.95 -0.52 10.30
CA GLU A 117 -5.51 -1.73 9.60
C GLU A 117 -4.92 -1.35 8.25
N ILE A 118 -3.66 -1.73 8.04
CA ILE A 118 -3.04 -1.64 6.72
C ILE A 118 -3.79 -2.60 5.79
N LEU A 119 -4.58 -2.01 4.89
CA LEU A 119 -5.32 -2.74 3.88
C LEU A 119 -4.38 -3.06 2.72
N ASN A 120 -3.86 -4.30 2.72
CA ASN A 120 -3.07 -4.83 1.62
C ASN A 120 -3.92 -5.74 0.73
N ILE A 121 -4.07 -5.35 -0.53
CA ILE A 121 -4.78 -6.11 -1.56
C ILE A 121 -3.74 -6.63 -2.56
N ALA A 122 -3.59 -7.94 -2.64
CA ALA A 122 -2.71 -8.61 -3.59
C ALA A 122 -3.45 -8.94 -4.89
N LEU A 123 -2.97 -8.42 -6.03
CA LEU A 123 -3.49 -8.72 -7.36
C LEU A 123 -2.42 -9.42 -8.20
N ASP A 124 -2.63 -10.71 -8.46
CA ASP A 124 -1.77 -11.55 -9.28
C ASP A 124 -2.43 -11.96 -10.59
N GLY A 125 -1.62 -12.30 -11.58
CA GLY A 125 -2.12 -12.83 -12.85
C GLY A 125 -1.27 -12.43 -14.06
N PRO A 126 -1.54 -13.03 -15.22
CA PRO A 126 -0.72 -12.87 -16.42
C PRO A 126 -0.75 -11.45 -17.01
N ALA A 127 0.18 -11.12 -17.90
CA ALA A 127 0.18 -9.83 -18.58
C ALA A 127 -1.10 -9.65 -19.43
N GLY A 128 -1.67 -8.45 -19.44
CA GLY A 128 -2.87 -8.14 -20.23
C GLY A 128 -4.21 -8.59 -19.62
N SER A 129 -4.23 -9.19 -18.42
CA SER A 129 -5.47 -9.60 -17.76
C SER A 129 -6.33 -8.46 -17.18
N GLY A 130 -5.88 -7.20 -17.26
CA GLY A 130 -6.62 -6.04 -16.75
C GLY A 130 -6.28 -5.65 -15.30
N LYS A 131 -5.37 -6.37 -14.62
CA LYS A 131 -4.94 -6.09 -13.23
C LYS A 131 -4.59 -4.64 -12.96
N SER A 132 -3.74 -4.03 -13.78
CA SER A 132 -3.28 -2.66 -13.52
C SER A 132 -4.41 -1.65 -13.58
N THR A 133 -5.43 -1.89 -14.41
CA THR A 133 -6.64 -1.06 -14.44
C THR A 133 -7.45 -1.27 -13.17
N VAL A 134 -7.69 -2.52 -12.79
CA VAL A 134 -8.40 -2.88 -11.55
C VAL A 134 -7.70 -2.28 -10.32
N ALA A 135 -6.38 -2.41 -10.25
CA ALA A 135 -5.55 -1.93 -9.15
C ALA A 135 -5.68 -0.42 -8.95
N LYS A 136 -5.62 0.36 -10.05
CA LYS A 136 -5.77 1.82 -10.01
C LYS A 136 -7.15 2.25 -9.55
N ILE A 137 -8.20 1.56 -9.99
CA ILE A 137 -9.59 1.86 -9.57
C ILE A 137 -9.75 1.53 -8.08
N LEU A 138 -9.32 0.35 -7.63
CA LEU A 138 -9.39 -0.02 -6.22
C LEU A 138 -8.58 0.93 -5.33
N ALA A 139 -7.36 1.26 -5.73
CA ALA A 139 -6.51 2.20 -4.99
C ALA A 139 -7.18 3.58 -4.85
N LYS A 140 -7.80 4.08 -5.92
CA LYS A 140 -8.58 5.32 -5.90
C LYS A 140 -9.81 5.21 -4.98
N ASP A 141 -10.57 4.14 -5.11
CA ASP A 141 -11.84 3.96 -4.39
C ASP A 141 -11.66 3.76 -2.89
N TYR A 142 -10.60 3.05 -2.49
CA TYR A 142 -10.24 2.84 -1.09
C TYR A 142 -9.29 3.93 -0.56
N ASN A 143 -8.84 4.87 -1.40
CA ASN A 143 -7.87 5.91 -1.08
C ASN A 143 -6.57 5.34 -0.46
N ILE A 144 -6.03 4.29 -1.09
CA ILE A 144 -4.81 3.58 -0.68
C ILE A 144 -3.77 3.63 -1.81
N LEU A 145 -2.52 3.28 -1.50
CA LEU A 145 -1.43 3.32 -2.46
C LEU A 145 -1.65 2.27 -3.57
N TYR A 146 -1.39 2.61 -4.82
CA TYR A 146 -1.18 1.61 -5.87
C TYR A 146 0.31 1.24 -5.93
N LEU A 147 0.68 -0.03 -6.13
CA LEU A 147 2.08 -0.40 -6.32
C LEU A 147 2.21 -1.30 -7.55
N ASP A 148 2.61 -0.71 -8.68
CA ASP A 148 3.05 -1.47 -9.87
C ASP A 148 4.41 -2.10 -9.56
N THR A 149 4.42 -3.34 -9.09
CA THR A 149 5.67 -4.07 -8.82
C THR A 149 6.47 -4.30 -10.10
N GLY A 150 5.80 -4.41 -11.25
CA GLY A 150 6.44 -4.54 -12.55
C GLY A 150 7.27 -3.30 -12.93
N ALA A 151 6.88 -2.10 -12.49
CA ALA A 151 7.67 -0.89 -12.69
C ALA A 151 9.03 -0.96 -11.97
N MET A 152 9.09 -1.60 -10.80
CA MET A 152 10.34 -1.78 -10.05
C MET A 152 11.29 -2.72 -10.79
N TYR A 153 10.80 -3.85 -11.32
CA TYR A 153 11.63 -4.73 -12.16
C TYR A 153 12.09 -4.05 -13.45
N ARG A 154 11.25 -3.20 -14.05
CA ARG A 154 11.63 -2.40 -15.22
C ARG A 154 12.68 -1.34 -14.89
N ALA A 155 12.61 -0.70 -13.72
CA ALA A 155 13.67 0.21 -13.26
C ALA A 155 15.00 -0.54 -13.03
N CYS A 156 14.97 -1.73 -12.44
CA CYS A 156 16.15 -2.59 -12.31
C CYS A 156 16.73 -2.99 -13.68
N GLY A 157 15.86 -3.39 -14.63
CA GLY A 157 16.28 -3.71 -16.00
C GLY A 157 16.88 -2.50 -16.74
N LEU A 158 16.27 -1.32 -16.58
CA LEU A 158 16.77 -0.07 -17.15
C LEU A 158 18.15 0.30 -16.60
N LYS A 159 18.36 0.15 -15.27
CA LYS A 159 19.67 0.37 -14.65
C LYS A 159 20.74 -0.53 -15.27
N ALA A 160 20.46 -1.83 -15.42
CA ALA A 160 21.39 -2.77 -16.03
C ALA A 160 21.73 -2.38 -17.48
N LEU A 161 20.73 -2.01 -18.28
CA LEU A 161 20.93 -1.54 -19.66
C LEU A 161 21.80 -0.28 -19.71
N ARG A 162 21.55 0.70 -18.84
CA ARG A 162 22.33 1.96 -18.77
C ARG A 162 23.80 1.72 -18.40
N LEU A 163 24.07 0.68 -17.61
CA LEU A 163 25.43 0.28 -17.23
C LEU A 163 26.10 -0.66 -18.25
N GLY A 164 25.42 -1.01 -19.35
CA GLY A 164 25.94 -1.97 -20.33
C GLY A 164 26.05 -3.40 -19.80
N ILE A 165 25.33 -3.73 -18.72
CA ILE A 165 25.29 -5.07 -18.14
C ILE A 165 24.35 -5.93 -18.97
N ASP A 166 24.80 -7.12 -19.38
CA ASP A 166 23.90 -8.12 -19.94
C ASP A 166 22.89 -8.54 -18.87
N THR A 167 21.62 -8.24 -19.10
CA THR A 167 20.51 -8.57 -18.18
C THR A 167 20.34 -10.06 -17.92
N LYS A 168 20.98 -10.94 -18.70
CA LYS A 168 21.03 -12.39 -18.47
C LYS A 168 22.21 -12.84 -17.61
N ASP A 169 23.20 -11.98 -17.38
CA ASP A 169 24.36 -12.25 -16.53
C ASP A 169 23.96 -12.06 -15.06
N CYS A 170 23.65 -13.17 -14.39
CA CYS A 170 23.17 -13.18 -13.01
C CYS A 170 24.19 -12.57 -12.03
N GLU A 171 25.48 -12.82 -12.23
CA GLU A 171 26.54 -12.33 -11.35
C GLU A 171 26.63 -10.81 -11.43
N LYS A 172 26.77 -10.25 -12.64
CA LYS A 172 26.86 -8.80 -12.82
C LYS A 172 25.59 -8.05 -12.41
N VAL A 173 24.41 -8.63 -12.67
CA VAL A 173 23.15 -8.03 -12.20
C VAL A 173 23.08 -8.03 -10.67
N THR A 174 23.58 -9.08 -10.02
CA THR A 174 23.62 -9.17 -8.55
C THR A 174 24.58 -8.14 -7.96
N GLU A 175 25.77 -7.96 -8.55
CA GLU A 175 26.74 -6.93 -8.13
C GLU A 175 26.21 -5.51 -8.26
N MET A 176 25.27 -5.27 -9.19
CA MET A 176 24.62 -3.96 -9.37
C MET A 176 23.59 -3.64 -8.28
N LEU A 177 22.97 -4.64 -7.63
CA LEU A 177 21.84 -4.44 -6.71
C LEU A 177 22.11 -3.46 -5.54
N PRO A 178 23.30 -3.42 -4.91
CA PRO A 178 23.60 -2.44 -3.87
C PRO A 178 23.56 -0.98 -4.36
N LEU A 179 23.71 -0.75 -5.67
CA LEU A 179 23.67 0.57 -6.31
C LEU A 179 22.28 0.92 -6.87
N LEU A 180 21.28 0.06 -6.66
CA LEU A 180 19.94 0.25 -7.17
C LEU A 180 19.15 1.17 -6.22
N ASP A 181 18.96 2.43 -6.61
CA ASP A 181 18.06 3.36 -5.93
C ASP A 181 16.75 3.51 -6.72
N VAL A 182 15.71 2.78 -6.30
CA VAL A 182 14.37 2.86 -6.90
C VAL A 182 13.39 3.39 -5.87
N LYS A 183 12.71 4.48 -6.21
CA LYS A 183 11.64 5.07 -5.40
C LYS A 183 10.35 5.15 -6.21
N VAL A 184 9.24 4.97 -5.51
CA VAL A 184 7.91 5.15 -6.08
C VAL A 184 7.29 6.38 -5.42
N GLU A 185 7.07 7.42 -6.21
CA GLU A 185 6.46 8.66 -5.76
C GLU A 185 5.05 8.81 -6.36
N TYR A 186 4.17 9.49 -5.63
CA TYR A 186 2.83 9.80 -6.09
C TYR A 186 2.67 11.31 -6.20
N LYS A 187 2.56 11.80 -7.44
CA LYS A 187 2.36 13.22 -7.76
C LYS A 187 1.18 13.34 -8.72
N ASP A 188 0.27 14.29 -8.46
CA ASP A 188 -0.91 14.57 -9.31
C ASP A 188 -1.77 13.34 -9.65
N GLY A 189 -1.90 12.40 -8.71
CA GLY A 189 -2.68 11.16 -8.91
C GLY A 189 -2.03 10.16 -9.87
N LYS A 190 -0.76 10.36 -10.24
CA LYS A 190 0.03 9.44 -11.06
C LYS A 190 1.19 8.87 -10.26
N GLN A 191 1.53 7.63 -10.58
CA GLN A 191 2.73 6.98 -10.07
C GLN A 191 3.93 7.45 -10.90
N HIS A 192 4.95 7.95 -10.20
CA HIS A 192 6.25 8.30 -10.74
C HIS A 192 7.28 7.29 -10.23
N THR A 193 8.04 6.67 -11.14
CA THR A 193 9.14 5.77 -10.80
C THR A 193 10.45 6.53 -10.92
N ILE A 194 11.13 6.71 -9.80
CA ILE A 194 12.40 7.42 -9.73
C ILE A 194 13.52 6.37 -9.67
N LEU A 195 14.50 6.48 -10.55
CA LEU A 195 15.70 5.64 -10.59
C LEU A 195 16.93 6.57 -10.50
N ASP A 196 17.77 6.37 -9.49
CA ASP A 196 18.96 7.21 -9.25
C ASP A 196 18.67 8.73 -9.21
N GLY A 197 17.49 9.11 -8.68
CA GLY A 197 17.04 10.50 -8.63
C GLY A 197 16.38 11.04 -9.90
N GLU A 198 16.32 10.25 -10.99
CA GLU A 198 15.66 10.62 -12.25
C GLU A 198 14.27 9.99 -12.38
N ASP A 199 13.27 10.75 -12.84
CA ASP A 199 11.97 10.19 -13.20
C ASP A 199 12.05 9.39 -14.51
N VAL A 200 11.99 8.06 -14.37
CA VAL A 200 12.09 7.11 -15.49
C VAL A 200 10.72 6.56 -15.92
N SER A 201 9.61 7.15 -15.47
CA SER A 201 8.24 6.62 -15.68
C SER A 201 7.86 6.37 -17.13
N LEU A 202 8.43 7.14 -18.07
CA LEU A 202 8.27 6.93 -19.50
C LEU A 202 9.27 5.92 -20.05
N ALA A 203 10.56 6.05 -19.71
CA ALA A 203 11.62 5.16 -20.17
C ALA A 203 11.36 3.68 -19.82
N ILE A 204 10.80 3.42 -18.63
CA ILE A 204 10.47 2.05 -18.20
C ILE A 204 9.31 1.42 -19.00
N ARG A 205 8.67 2.14 -19.92
CA ARG A 205 7.59 1.60 -20.77
C ARG A 205 8.07 1.12 -22.13
N GLU A 206 9.34 1.34 -22.46
CA GLU A 206 9.93 0.89 -23.71
C GLU A 206 10.00 -0.64 -23.79
N ASN A 207 9.93 -1.17 -25.01
CA ASN A 207 9.95 -2.61 -25.25
C ASN A 207 11.28 -3.24 -24.82
N ALA A 208 12.41 -2.58 -25.06
CA ALA A 208 13.72 -3.05 -24.62
C ALA A 208 13.80 -3.21 -23.09
N VAL A 209 13.27 -2.24 -22.34
CA VAL A 209 13.23 -2.29 -20.88
C VAL A 209 12.26 -3.37 -20.38
N SER A 210 11.16 -3.61 -21.09
CA SER A 210 10.22 -4.68 -20.76
C SER A 210 10.87 -6.08 -20.88
N MET A 211 11.71 -6.28 -21.90
CA MET A 211 12.50 -7.52 -22.03
C MET A 211 13.57 -7.63 -20.94
N ALA A 212 14.30 -6.54 -20.68
CA ALA A 212 15.29 -6.48 -19.61
C ALA A 212 14.69 -6.84 -18.25
N ALA A 213 13.49 -6.33 -17.94
CA ALA A 213 12.75 -6.65 -16.72
C ALA A 213 12.45 -8.15 -16.61
N SER A 214 12.06 -8.79 -17.72
CA SER A 214 11.80 -10.23 -17.76
C SER A 214 13.07 -11.02 -17.44
N ASN A 215 14.21 -10.66 -18.06
CA ASN A 215 15.50 -11.28 -17.81
C ASN A 215 15.96 -11.11 -16.35
N VAL A 216 15.97 -9.89 -15.82
CA VAL A 216 16.44 -9.65 -14.44
C VAL A 216 15.51 -10.27 -13.40
N SER A 217 14.20 -10.38 -13.69
CA SER A 217 13.25 -11.02 -12.78
C SER A 217 13.41 -12.54 -12.66
N ALA A 218 14.19 -13.16 -13.54
CA ALA A 218 14.55 -14.58 -13.42
C ALA A 218 15.66 -14.80 -12.39
N HIS A 219 16.42 -13.75 -12.01
CA HIS A 219 17.53 -13.86 -11.06
C HIS A 219 17.01 -13.84 -9.61
N PRO A 220 17.33 -14.85 -8.78
CA PRO A 220 16.86 -14.90 -7.39
C PRO A 220 17.25 -13.69 -6.56
N ALA A 221 18.47 -13.17 -6.72
CA ALA A 221 18.95 -12.01 -5.96
C ALA A 221 18.09 -10.75 -6.22
N VAL A 222 17.70 -10.52 -7.49
CA VAL A 222 16.83 -9.41 -7.87
C VAL A 222 15.46 -9.58 -7.20
N ARG A 223 14.90 -10.79 -7.24
CA ARG A 223 13.59 -11.08 -6.63
C ARG A 223 13.60 -10.86 -5.13
N ILE A 224 14.62 -11.36 -4.42
CA ILE A 224 14.80 -11.14 -2.98
C ILE A 224 14.82 -9.64 -2.67
N LYS A 225 15.61 -8.86 -3.43
CA LYS A 225 15.69 -7.41 -3.22
C LYS A 225 14.36 -6.69 -3.49
N MET A 226 13.67 -7.04 -4.57
CA MET A 226 12.37 -6.46 -4.90
C MET A 226 11.30 -6.80 -3.86
N VAL A 227 11.26 -8.05 -3.37
CA VAL A 227 10.33 -8.50 -2.33
C VAL A 227 10.57 -7.74 -1.02
N GLU A 228 11.83 -7.53 -0.62
CA GLU A 228 12.20 -6.72 0.55
C GLU A 228 11.59 -5.32 0.45
N MET A 229 11.84 -4.61 -0.65
CA MET A 229 11.34 -3.24 -0.87
C MET A 229 9.80 -3.19 -0.92
N GLN A 230 9.16 -4.18 -1.55
CA GLN A 230 7.69 -4.25 -1.64
C GLN A 230 7.05 -4.47 -0.27
N ARG A 231 7.65 -5.33 0.57
CA ARG A 231 7.19 -5.58 1.95
C ARG A 231 7.39 -4.37 2.84
N GLU A 232 8.49 -3.65 2.68
CA GLU A 232 8.72 -2.40 3.42
C GLU A 232 7.63 -1.37 3.12
N ILE A 233 7.30 -1.17 1.84
CA ILE A 233 6.20 -0.27 1.43
C ILE A 233 4.86 -0.75 2.01
N ALA A 234 4.52 -2.02 1.80
CA ALA A 234 3.27 -2.61 2.25
C ALA A 234 3.16 -2.76 3.78
N GLY A 235 4.26 -2.65 4.53
CA GLY A 235 4.29 -2.67 5.99
C GLY A 235 4.03 -1.29 6.61
N ASN A 236 4.18 -0.22 5.84
CA ASN A 236 4.07 1.16 6.33
C ASN A 236 2.79 1.87 5.87
N MET A 237 2.09 1.36 4.84
CA MET A 237 0.86 1.96 4.33
C MET A 237 -0.04 0.94 3.62
N SER A 238 -1.35 1.20 3.64
CA SER A 238 -2.33 0.43 2.87
C SER A 238 -2.04 0.52 1.38
N CYS A 239 -2.04 -0.60 0.68
CA CYS A 239 -1.73 -0.64 -0.74
C CYS A 239 -2.44 -1.76 -1.53
N VAL A 240 -2.65 -1.50 -2.82
CA VAL A 240 -2.96 -2.52 -3.83
C VAL A 240 -1.68 -2.83 -4.58
N LEU A 241 -1.15 -4.04 -4.43
CA LEU A 241 0.05 -4.48 -5.14
C LEU A 241 -0.37 -5.27 -6.38
N ASP A 242 0.11 -4.83 -7.55
CA ASP A 242 -0.11 -5.48 -8.85
C ASP A 242 1.16 -6.19 -9.31
N GLY A 243 1.09 -7.51 -9.47
CA GLY A 243 2.25 -8.33 -9.78
C GLY A 243 1.94 -9.71 -10.36
N ARG A 244 2.78 -10.68 -10.02
CA ARG A 244 2.73 -12.08 -10.49
C ARG A 244 2.72 -13.09 -9.35
N ASP A 245 3.37 -12.74 -8.24
CA ASP A 245 3.60 -13.57 -7.07
C ASP A 245 3.35 -12.82 -5.76
N ILE A 246 2.49 -11.82 -5.78
CA ILE A 246 2.17 -11.00 -4.61
C ILE A 246 1.56 -11.85 -3.51
N GLY A 247 0.45 -12.54 -3.77
CA GLY A 247 -0.26 -13.34 -2.78
C GLY A 247 0.42 -14.66 -2.42
N SER A 248 1.37 -15.12 -3.24
CA SER A 248 2.11 -16.37 -3.02
C SER A 248 3.48 -16.18 -2.38
N THR A 249 4.20 -15.11 -2.73
CA THR A 249 5.58 -14.85 -2.26
C THR A 249 5.68 -13.55 -1.47
N VAL A 250 5.21 -12.43 -2.02
CA VAL A 250 5.48 -11.10 -1.42
C VAL A 250 4.71 -10.94 -0.12
N LEU A 251 3.39 -11.17 -0.15
CA LEU A 251 2.45 -11.04 0.95
C LEU A 251 1.64 -12.35 1.11
N PRO A 252 2.28 -13.46 1.53
CA PRO A 252 1.62 -14.75 1.69
C PRO A 252 0.54 -14.74 2.78
N ASN A 253 0.52 -13.74 3.65
CA ASN A 253 -0.47 -13.56 4.70
C ASN A 253 -1.46 -12.42 4.40
N ALA A 254 -1.48 -11.86 3.18
CA ALA A 254 -2.45 -10.84 2.81
C ALA A 254 -3.89 -11.37 2.96
N LYS A 255 -4.75 -10.62 3.65
CA LYS A 255 -6.16 -10.97 3.86
C LYS A 255 -6.96 -11.04 2.54
N TYR A 256 -6.57 -10.22 1.56
CA TYR A 256 -7.25 -10.08 0.29
C TYR A 256 -6.28 -10.40 -0.85
N LYS A 257 -6.48 -11.57 -1.48
CA LYS A 257 -5.69 -12.03 -2.63
C LYS A 257 -6.63 -12.34 -3.78
N PHE A 258 -6.33 -11.79 -4.94
CA PHE A 258 -7.10 -12.05 -6.16
C PHE A 258 -6.16 -12.46 -7.29
N PHE A 259 -6.55 -13.49 -8.03
CA PHE A 259 -5.87 -13.92 -9.24
C PHE A 259 -6.72 -13.52 -10.45
N ILE A 260 -6.35 -12.41 -11.09
CA ILE A 260 -7.06 -11.84 -12.23
C ILE A 260 -6.50 -12.44 -13.52
N THR A 261 -7.33 -13.23 -14.21
CA THR A 261 -6.96 -13.93 -15.44
C THR A 261 -7.86 -13.57 -16.60
N ALA A 262 -7.47 -14.01 -17.80
CA ALA A 262 -8.29 -14.00 -19.01
C ALA A 262 -7.65 -14.92 -20.05
N ASP A 263 -8.45 -15.39 -21.01
CA ASP A 263 -7.96 -16.15 -22.16
C ASP A 263 -6.81 -15.41 -22.88
N SER A 264 -5.81 -16.17 -23.33
CA SER A 264 -4.61 -15.61 -23.96
C SER A 264 -4.92 -14.80 -25.23
N LYS A 265 -5.91 -15.20 -26.03
CA LYS A 265 -6.33 -14.45 -27.22
C LYS A 265 -7.05 -13.16 -26.82
N VAL A 266 -7.86 -13.18 -25.76
CA VAL A 266 -8.51 -11.97 -25.22
C VAL A 266 -7.46 -10.97 -24.75
N ARG A 267 -6.45 -11.43 -24.00
CA ARG A 267 -5.34 -10.58 -23.54
C ARG A 267 -4.51 -10.03 -24.70
N ALA A 268 -4.21 -10.85 -25.71
CA ALA A 268 -3.54 -10.42 -26.93
C ALA A 268 -4.35 -9.35 -27.68
N MET A 269 -5.67 -9.53 -27.82
CA MET A 269 -6.56 -8.58 -28.46
C MET A 269 -6.62 -7.23 -27.72
N ARG A 270 -6.66 -7.26 -26.38
CA ARG A 270 -6.59 -6.04 -25.55
C ARG A 270 -5.29 -5.28 -25.79
N ARG A 271 -4.15 -6.00 -25.76
CA ARG A 271 -2.83 -5.40 -26.00
C ARG A 271 -2.67 -4.88 -27.43
N PHE A 272 -3.19 -5.61 -28.41
CA PHE A 272 -3.20 -5.21 -29.81
C PHE A 272 -3.92 -3.87 -30.01
N LYS A 273 -5.13 -3.74 -29.45
CA LYS A 273 -5.90 -2.48 -29.48
C LYS A 273 -5.17 -1.33 -28.78
N GLU A 274 -4.50 -1.60 -27.66
CA GLU A 274 -3.69 -0.60 -26.94
C GLU A 274 -2.53 -0.06 -27.80
N LEU A 275 -1.82 -0.95 -28.50
CA LEU A 275 -0.70 -0.58 -29.36
C LEU A 275 -1.17 0.15 -30.63
N GLN A 276 -2.27 -0.30 -31.25
CA GLN A 276 -2.90 0.41 -32.37
C GLN A 276 -3.34 1.83 -31.98
N ALA A 277 -3.91 2.00 -30.78
CA ALA A 277 -4.31 3.32 -30.29
C ALA A 277 -3.11 4.28 -30.08
N ARG A 278 -1.88 3.76 -29.97
CA ARG A 278 -0.63 4.54 -29.92
C ARG A 278 -0.01 4.78 -31.29
N GLY A 279 -0.62 4.29 -32.36
CA GLY A 279 -0.09 4.38 -33.73
C GLY A 279 0.99 3.34 -34.05
N GLU A 280 1.18 2.32 -33.22
CA GLU A 280 2.15 1.25 -33.46
C GLU A 280 1.57 0.19 -34.42
N THR A 281 2.36 -0.22 -35.41
CA THR A 281 2.01 -1.32 -36.31
C THR A 281 2.52 -2.63 -35.72
N VAL A 282 1.60 -3.52 -35.35
CA VAL A 282 1.90 -4.83 -34.75
C VAL A 282 1.12 -5.93 -35.44
N ASP A 283 1.71 -7.12 -35.49
CA ASP A 283 1.08 -8.35 -35.98
C ASP A 283 0.40 -9.07 -34.81
N PHE A 284 -0.87 -9.43 -34.97
CA PHE A 284 -1.66 -10.06 -33.90
C PHE A 284 -1.13 -11.44 -33.53
N ASP A 285 -0.78 -12.27 -34.51
CA ASP A 285 -0.34 -13.65 -34.28
C ASP A 285 1.02 -13.65 -33.58
N LYS A 286 1.92 -12.78 -34.01
CA LYS A 286 3.22 -12.58 -33.33
C LYS A 286 3.03 -12.12 -31.89
N LEU A 287 2.16 -11.13 -31.65
CA LEU A 287 1.87 -10.63 -30.31
C LEU A 287 1.23 -11.71 -29.42
N HIS A 288 0.37 -12.55 -29.97
CA HIS A 288 -0.24 -13.66 -29.22
C HIS A 288 0.81 -14.68 -28.78
N GLU A 289 1.73 -15.05 -29.67
CA GLU A 289 2.83 -15.97 -29.32
C GLU A 289 3.81 -15.35 -28.31
N GLU A 290 4.12 -14.06 -28.42
CA GLU A 290 4.93 -13.34 -27.42
C GLU A 290 4.28 -13.37 -26.03
N ILE A 291 2.96 -13.20 -25.95
CA ILE A 291 2.22 -13.29 -24.69
C ILE A 291 2.28 -14.70 -24.11
N LYS A 292 2.09 -15.74 -24.92
CA LYS A 292 2.19 -17.13 -24.45
C LYS A 292 3.60 -17.46 -23.96
N ALA A 293 4.63 -17.07 -24.71
CA ALA A 293 6.02 -17.30 -24.34
C ALA A 293 6.33 -16.62 -23.01
N ARG A 294 5.83 -15.39 -22.82
CA ARG A 294 5.97 -14.67 -21.56
C ARG A 294 5.23 -15.34 -20.41
N ASP A 295 3.99 -15.79 -20.62
CA ASP A 295 3.23 -16.46 -19.57
C ASP A 295 3.92 -17.76 -19.14
N LYS A 296 4.45 -18.53 -20.11
CA LYS A 296 5.24 -19.74 -19.85
C LYS A 296 6.50 -19.41 -19.04
N GLN A 297 7.26 -18.41 -19.45
CA GLN A 297 8.41 -17.93 -18.68
C GLN A 297 8.00 -17.50 -17.28
N ASP A 298 6.89 -16.76 -17.14
CA ASP A 298 6.42 -16.28 -15.85
C ASP A 298 6.04 -17.44 -14.91
N SER A 299 5.40 -18.49 -15.41
CA SER A 299 4.91 -19.65 -14.64
C SER A 299 5.93 -20.76 -14.39
N GLU A 300 6.89 -20.95 -15.30
CA GLU A 300 7.91 -22.03 -15.20
C GLU A 300 9.19 -21.58 -14.49
N ARG A 301 9.25 -20.32 -14.04
CA ARG A 301 10.38 -19.83 -13.25
C ARG A 301 10.59 -20.67 -12.00
N GLU A 302 11.86 -21.00 -11.74
CA GLU A 302 12.25 -21.74 -10.53
C GLU A 302 12.00 -20.93 -9.26
N PHE A 303 12.28 -19.62 -9.29
CA PHE A 303 12.08 -18.74 -8.15
C PHE A 303 10.84 -17.85 -8.31
N SER A 304 9.90 -17.99 -7.35
CA SER A 304 8.64 -17.24 -7.29
C SER A 304 7.87 -17.22 -8.61
N PRO A 305 7.40 -18.38 -9.11
CA PRO A 305 6.63 -18.45 -10.35
C PRO A 305 5.30 -17.71 -10.23
N LEU A 306 4.75 -17.31 -11.38
CA LEU A 306 3.35 -16.91 -11.49
C LEU A 306 2.46 -18.10 -11.11
N LYS A 307 1.96 -18.08 -9.88
CA LYS A 307 1.08 -19.12 -9.33
C LYS A 307 -0.07 -18.46 -8.57
N CYS A 308 -1.29 -18.95 -8.81
CA CYS A 308 -2.44 -18.61 -7.99
C CYS A 308 -2.21 -19.16 -6.57
N ALA A 309 -2.23 -18.30 -5.56
CA ALA A 309 -2.21 -18.74 -4.17
C ALA A 309 -3.47 -19.56 -3.86
N ASP A 310 -3.34 -20.56 -2.98
CA ASP A 310 -4.42 -21.52 -2.70
C ASP A 310 -5.67 -20.86 -2.08
N ASP A 311 -5.47 -19.72 -1.41
CA ASP A 311 -6.51 -18.90 -0.78
C ASP A 311 -6.90 -17.67 -1.62
N ALA A 312 -6.38 -17.53 -2.85
CA ALA A 312 -6.74 -16.42 -3.73
C ALA A 312 -8.08 -16.65 -4.44
N VAL A 313 -8.85 -15.57 -4.60
CA VAL A 313 -10.07 -15.57 -5.40
C VAL A 313 -9.70 -15.41 -6.86
N VAL A 314 -10.05 -16.40 -7.69
CA VAL A 314 -9.86 -16.33 -9.14
C VAL A 314 -10.95 -15.47 -9.76
N VAL A 315 -10.55 -14.46 -10.56
CA VAL A 315 -11.45 -13.59 -11.31
C VAL A 315 -11.10 -13.69 -12.79
N ASP A 316 -11.92 -14.41 -13.54
CA ASP A 316 -11.75 -14.55 -15.00
C ASP A 316 -12.44 -13.39 -15.72
N THR A 317 -11.63 -12.50 -16.28
CA THR A 317 -12.08 -11.28 -16.96
C THR A 317 -12.39 -11.50 -18.45
N SER A 318 -12.39 -12.74 -18.95
CA SER A 318 -12.56 -13.04 -20.38
C SER A 318 -13.87 -12.51 -20.95
N THR A 319 -14.95 -12.55 -20.16
CA THR A 319 -16.30 -12.12 -20.56
C THR A 319 -16.86 -11.01 -19.69
N MET A 320 -16.08 -10.51 -18.73
CA MET A 320 -16.52 -9.46 -17.80
C MET A 320 -16.07 -8.09 -18.29
N ASP A 321 -16.91 -7.08 -18.10
CA ASP A 321 -16.48 -5.69 -18.20
C ASP A 321 -15.73 -5.24 -16.93
N ILE A 322 -15.19 -4.03 -16.95
CA ILE A 322 -14.39 -3.51 -15.83
C ILE A 322 -15.24 -3.29 -14.57
N ASP A 323 -16.49 -2.90 -14.71
CA ASP A 323 -17.38 -2.58 -13.59
C ASP A 323 -17.83 -3.85 -12.88
N GLU A 324 -18.12 -4.91 -13.63
CA GLU A 324 -18.41 -6.25 -13.11
C GLU A 324 -17.21 -6.81 -12.32
N VAL A 325 -15.99 -6.65 -12.83
CA VAL A 325 -14.76 -7.10 -12.16
C VAL A 325 -14.56 -6.35 -10.84
N ILE A 326 -14.69 -5.03 -10.86
CA ILE A 326 -14.54 -4.20 -9.65
C ILE A 326 -15.63 -4.52 -8.63
N SER A 327 -16.88 -4.67 -9.07
CA SER A 327 -18.02 -5.03 -8.20
C SER A 327 -17.79 -6.37 -7.52
N THR A 328 -17.28 -7.36 -8.25
CA THR A 328 -16.96 -8.70 -7.74
C THR A 328 -15.90 -8.65 -6.65
N ILE A 329 -14.80 -7.93 -6.92
CA ILE A 329 -13.69 -7.78 -5.96
C ILE A 329 -14.16 -7.03 -4.71
N LYS A 330 -14.87 -5.92 -4.87
CA LYS A 330 -15.37 -5.11 -3.74
C LYS A 330 -16.34 -5.88 -2.85
N LYS A 331 -17.26 -6.66 -3.43
CA LYS A 331 -18.17 -7.54 -2.67
C LYS A 331 -17.41 -8.54 -1.82
N HIS A 332 -16.35 -9.14 -2.35
CA HIS A 332 -15.50 -10.07 -1.59
C HIS A 332 -14.73 -9.36 -0.47
N ILE A 333 -14.23 -8.15 -0.72
CA ILE A 333 -13.56 -7.36 0.32
C ILE A 333 -14.54 -7.07 1.46
N GLN A 334 -15.75 -6.59 1.12
CA GLN A 334 -16.80 -6.24 2.07
C GLN A 334 -17.29 -7.43 2.89
N SER A 335 -17.40 -8.62 2.31
CA SER A 335 -17.88 -9.80 3.05
C SER A 335 -16.91 -10.31 4.12
N LYS A 336 -15.67 -9.82 4.13
CA LYS A 336 -14.63 -10.18 5.11
C LYS A 336 -14.25 -9.05 6.07
N ILE A 337 -14.91 -7.90 6.01
CA ILE A 337 -14.71 -6.77 6.96
C ILE A 337 -15.61 -6.96 8.19
#